data_AF-A0A7C1KKE6-F1
#
_entry.id   AF-A0A7C1KKE6-F1
#
_cell.length_a   1.000
_cell.length_b   1.000
_cell.length_c   1.000
_cell.angle_alpha   90.00
_cell.angle_beta   90.00
_cell.angle_gamma   90.00
#
_symmetry.space_group_name_H-M   'P 1'
#
loop_
_entity.id
_entity.type
_entity.pdbx_description
1 polymer ?
#
loop_
_entity_poly.entity_id
_entity_poly.type
_entity_poly.pdbx_seq_one_letter_code
_entity_poly.pdbx_strand_id
1 'polypeptide(L)'
;MNIQPIKNVGFISTRIAGTDGVSLEIEKWAEVLKRNRFDCFYFAGEIDRDGAISFNVDEAHFEHPDIVSINKSVFGVTNRSRETSNFIHKIQEKLKSALYEFRKKFKIDLIIPENALTIPVNIPLGIAITEFIAETGIPTIAHHHDFYWERDRFLINACQDYLDKAFPPDLHSMRHVVINSPASEQLSHRLGLSNTIIPNVYNYAKEPEGLESYPCELRNKIGIKEDELFVLQPTRVVPRKWIERSIEIVHSLKLPNPALVISHASGDEGDEYYHRIMEYSKYMGVKIIPIDHLIGSNHANNDKKYT
;
A
#
# COMPACT_ATOMS: atom_id res chain seq x y z
N MET A 1 -30.18 -20.17 11.65
CA MET A 1 -29.26 -19.90 10.53
C MET A 1 -28.10 -20.87 10.64
N ASN A 2 -27.88 -21.74 9.65
CA ASN A 2 -26.67 -22.55 9.59
C ASN A 2 -25.52 -21.62 9.19
N ILE A 3 -24.71 -21.21 10.17
CA ILE A 3 -23.47 -20.49 9.90
C ILE A 3 -22.50 -21.53 9.32
N GLN A 4 -22.22 -21.43 8.03
CA GLN A 4 -21.21 -22.25 7.40
C GLN A 4 -19.86 -21.93 8.06
N PRO A 5 -19.11 -22.94 8.53
CA PRO A 5 -17.85 -22.68 9.22
C PRO A 5 -16.86 -22.03 8.26
N ILE A 6 -16.27 -20.90 8.67
CA ILE A 6 -15.24 -20.21 7.90
C ILE A 6 -13.97 -21.06 7.94
N LYS A 7 -13.43 -21.39 6.77
CA LYS A 7 -12.17 -22.13 6.64
C LYS A 7 -11.20 -21.46 5.68
N ASN A 8 -11.70 -20.97 4.55
CA ASN A 8 -10.89 -20.39 3.47
C ASN A 8 -11.03 -18.87 3.43
N VAL A 9 -9.91 -18.17 3.59
CA VAL A 9 -9.83 -16.71 3.62
C VAL A 9 -9.15 -16.20 2.37
N GLY A 10 -9.80 -15.28 1.65
CA GLY A 10 -9.26 -14.66 0.44
C GLY A 10 -8.77 -13.23 0.70
N PHE A 11 -7.47 -12.99 0.57
CA PHE A 11 -6.91 -11.64 0.54
C PHE A 11 -7.05 -11.04 -0.86
N ILE A 12 -7.52 -9.80 -0.95
CA ILE A 12 -7.74 -9.09 -2.21
C ILE A 12 -7.00 -7.75 -2.15
N SER A 13 -6.07 -7.50 -3.06
CA SER A 13 -5.41 -6.20 -3.18
C SER A 13 -5.06 -5.90 -4.64
N THR A 14 -4.53 -4.71 -4.93
CA THR A 14 -4.04 -4.37 -6.28
C THR A 14 -2.70 -5.05 -6.57
N ARG A 15 -1.85 -5.17 -5.56
CA ARG A 15 -0.56 -5.85 -5.58
C ARG A 15 -0.36 -6.59 -4.27
N ILE A 16 0.13 -7.81 -4.35
CA ILE A 16 0.64 -8.52 -3.19
C ILE A 16 1.96 -9.19 -3.52
N ALA A 17 2.96 -8.35 -3.72
CA ALA A 17 4.34 -8.72 -4.00
C ALA A 17 5.33 -7.72 -3.40
N GLY A 18 6.59 -8.16 -3.26
CA GLY A 18 7.73 -7.35 -2.87
C GLY A 18 7.69 -6.87 -1.40
N THR A 19 8.40 -5.79 -1.12
CA THR A 19 8.53 -5.20 0.22
C THR A 19 7.56 -4.04 0.46
N ASP A 20 6.45 -4.00 -0.27
CA ASP A 20 5.39 -3.01 -0.04
C ASP A 20 4.79 -3.17 1.37
N GLY A 21 4.46 -2.04 2.01
CA GLY A 21 3.91 -2.05 3.36
C GLY A 21 2.64 -2.90 3.49
N VAL A 22 1.73 -2.85 2.51
CA VAL A 22 0.50 -3.64 2.52
C VAL A 22 0.80 -5.13 2.33
N SER A 23 1.73 -5.48 1.43
CA SER A 23 2.17 -6.87 1.23
C SER A 23 2.71 -7.50 2.52
N LEU A 24 3.50 -6.74 3.28
CA LEU A 24 4.06 -7.18 4.57
C LEU A 24 2.98 -7.34 5.65
N GLU A 25 1.98 -6.46 5.70
CA GLU A 25 0.87 -6.61 6.65
C GLU A 25 -0.02 -7.81 6.31
N ILE A 26 -0.27 -8.08 5.02
CA ILE A 26 -0.98 -9.28 4.56
C ILE A 26 -0.27 -10.55 5.04
N GLU A 27 1.06 -10.59 4.97
CA GLU A 27 1.83 -11.75 5.43
C GLU A 27 1.63 -12.00 6.92
N LYS A 28 1.68 -10.96 7.76
CA LYS A 28 1.48 -11.08 9.21
C LYS A 28 0.08 -11.58 9.54
N TRP A 29 -0.95 -11.05 8.88
CA TRP A 29 -2.33 -11.51 9.06
C TRP A 29 -2.50 -12.96 8.60
N ALA A 30 -1.95 -13.32 7.44
CA ALA A 30 -1.99 -14.68 6.92
C ALA A 30 -1.26 -15.66 7.84
N GLU A 31 -0.14 -15.29 8.45
CA GLU A 31 0.58 -16.10 9.43
C GLU A 31 -0.28 -16.42 10.66
N VAL A 32 -0.93 -15.40 11.23
CA VAL A 32 -1.82 -15.56 12.39
C VAL A 32 -3.05 -16.41 12.01
N LEU A 33 -3.65 -16.17 10.84
CA LEU A 33 -4.80 -16.95 10.36
C LEU A 33 -4.42 -18.43 10.13
N LYS A 34 -3.28 -18.70 9.51
CA LYS A 34 -2.77 -20.08 9.30
C LYS A 34 -2.49 -20.78 10.62
N ARG A 35 -1.91 -20.09 11.62
CA ARG A 35 -1.73 -20.63 12.98
C ARG A 35 -3.07 -20.99 13.63
N ASN A 36 -4.13 -20.25 13.32
CA ASN A 36 -5.50 -20.53 13.74
C ASN A 36 -6.25 -21.51 12.81
N ARG A 37 -5.52 -22.23 11.94
CA ARG A 37 -6.03 -23.28 11.04
C ARG A 37 -6.98 -22.77 9.94
N PHE A 38 -6.88 -21.51 9.54
CA PHE A 38 -7.49 -21.02 8.30
C PHE A 38 -6.54 -21.23 7.12
N ASP A 39 -7.11 -21.45 5.94
CA ASP A 39 -6.35 -21.51 4.70
C ASP A 39 -6.42 -20.15 4.00
N CYS A 40 -5.29 -19.62 3.52
CA CYS A 40 -5.23 -18.28 2.92
C CYS A 40 -4.94 -18.35 1.41
N PHE A 41 -5.71 -17.60 0.65
CA PHE A 41 -5.63 -17.50 -0.81
C PHE A 41 -5.54 -16.03 -1.23
N TYR A 42 -4.94 -15.76 -2.39
CA TYR A 42 -4.55 -14.40 -2.79
C TYR A 42 -5.11 -14.03 -4.16
N PHE A 43 -5.71 -12.85 -4.27
CA PHE A 43 -6.19 -12.23 -5.51
C PHE A 43 -5.57 -10.84 -5.66
N ALA A 44 -4.86 -10.61 -6.76
CA ALA A 44 -4.27 -9.31 -7.10
C ALA A 44 -3.76 -9.28 -8.54
N GLY A 45 -3.32 -8.12 -9.02
CA GLY A 45 -2.70 -8.00 -10.35
C GLY A 45 -1.23 -8.34 -10.38
N GLU A 46 -0.58 -8.39 -9.22
CA GLU A 46 0.77 -8.92 -9.07
C GLU A 46 0.84 -9.73 -7.77
N ILE A 47 1.39 -10.95 -7.84
CA ILE A 47 1.49 -11.87 -6.70
C ILE A 47 2.81 -12.63 -6.80
N ASP A 48 3.63 -12.58 -5.74
CA ASP A 48 4.92 -13.29 -5.64
C ASP A 48 4.86 -14.57 -4.78
N ARG A 49 3.65 -15.11 -4.59
CA ARG A 49 3.37 -16.33 -3.81
C ARG A 49 3.09 -17.53 -4.71
N ASP A 50 3.02 -18.71 -4.09
CA ASP A 50 2.72 -19.98 -4.78
C ASP A 50 1.44 -19.87 -5.64
N GLY A 51 1.54 -20.24 -6.92
CA GLY A 51 0.45 -20.22 -7.89
C GLY A 51 -0.72 -21.15 -7.51
N ALA A 52 -0.49 -22.17 -6.68
CA ALA A 52 -1.54 -23.06 -6.19
C ALA A 52 -2.54 -22.37 -5.27
N ILE A 53 -2.14 -21.26 -4.63
CA ILE A 53 -2.98 -20.48 -3.70
C ILE A 53 -3.22 -19.04 -4.18
N SER A 54 -2.85 -18.76 -5.43
CA SER A 54 -2.89 -17.42 -6.02
C SER A 54 -3.83 -17.36 -7.24
N PHE A 55 -4.44 -16.20 -7.43
CA PHE A 55 -5.31 -15.85 -8.55
C PHE A 55 -4.89 -14.49 -9.08
N ASN A 56 -3.99 -14.51 -10.06
CA ASN A 56 -3.49 -13.29 -10.67
C ASN A 56 -4.45 -12.79 -11.76
N VAL A 57 -4.76 -11.49 -11.74
CA VAL A 57 -5.53 -10.81 -12.78
C VAL A 57 -4.87 -9.47 -13.08
N ASP A 58 -4.14 -9.37 -14.19
CA ASP A 58 -3.33 -8.18 -14.55
C ASP A 58 -4.09 -6.85 -14.37
N GLU A 59 -5.37 -6.77 -14.76
CA GLU A 59 -6.18 -5.55 -14.61
C GLU A 59 -6.44 -5.12 -13.16
N ALA A 60 -6.20 -5.98 -12.17
CA ALA A 60 -6.27 -5.60 -10.76
C ALA A 60 -5.04 -4.75 -10.35
N HIS A 61 -3.95 -4.78 -11.12
CA HIS A 61 -2.77 -3.96 -10.84
C HIS A 61 -3.02 -2.48 -11.16
N PHE A 62 -2.59 -1.58 -10.28
CA PHE A 62 -2.80 -0.14 -10.46
C PHE A 62 -1.96 0.45 -11.60
N GLU A 63 -0.89 -0.22 -12.00
CA GLU A 63 -0.05 0.17 -13.14
C GLU A 63 -0.50 -0.45 -14.47
N HIS A 64 -1.56 -1.28 -14.47
CA HIS A 64 -2.09 -1.82 -15.72
C HIS A 64 -2.46 -0.67 -16.67
N PRO A 65 -2.09 -0.72 -17.97
CA PRO A 65 -2.25 0.41 -18.90
C PRO A 65 -3.67 1.01 -18.92
N ASP A 66 -4.68 0.14 -18.87
CA ASP A 66 -6.08 0.57 -18.85
C ASP A 66 -6.44 1.31 -17.55
N ILE A 67 -5.90 0.87 -16.41
CA ILE A 67 -6.13 1.50 -15.11
C ILE A 67 -5.42 2.85 -15.05
N VAL A 68 -4.20 2.94 -15.56
CA VAL A 68 -3.46 4.21 -15.70
C VAL A 68 -4.22 5.18 -16.60
N SER A 69 -4.77 4.70 -17.71
CA SER A 69 -5.60 5.50 -18.63
C SER A 69 -6.84 6.05 -17.92
N ILE A 70 -7.58 5.20 -17.20
CA ILE A 70 -8.74 5.61 -16.39
C ILE A 70 -8.34 6.68 -15.37
N ASN A 71 -7.28 6.46 -14.60
CA ASN A 71 -6.79 7.41 -13.61
C ASN A 71 -6.54 8.80 -14.21
N LYS A 72 -5.90 8.87 -15.38
CA LYS A 72 -5.63 10.12 -16.10
C LYS A 72 -6.91 10.81 -16.59
N SER A 73 -7.97 10.04 -16.87
CA SER A 73 -9.25 10.58 -17.34
C SER A 73 -10.20 11.04 -16.23
N VAL A 74 -9.91 10.71 -14.96
CA VAL A 74 -10.84 11.00 -13.85
C VAL A 74 -10.23 11.81 -12.70
N PHE A 75 -8.92 11.77 -12.48
CA PHE A 75 -8.26 12.58 -11.45
C PHE A 75 -7.66 13.86 -12.04
N GLY A 76 -7.75 14.98 -11.31
CA GLY A 76 -7.33 16.30 -11.76
C GLY A 76 -8.33 17.00 -12.69
N VAL A 77 -9.48 16.38 -12.96
CA VAL A 77 -10.55 16.90 -13.82
C VAL A 77 -11.90 16.81 -13.09
N THR A 78 -12.90 17.58 -13.51
CA THR A 78 -14.22 17.65 -12.85
C THR A 78 -15.35 16.95 -13.63
N ASN A 79 -15.12 16.60 -14.90
CA ASN A 79 -16.08 15.89 -15.73
C ASN A 79 -15.39 14.73 -16.46
N ARG A 80 -16.11 13.62 -16.66
CA ARG A 80 -15.65 12.45 -17.43
C ARG A 80 -16.60 12.19 -18.60
N SER A 81 -16.08 11.57 -19.66
CA SER A 81 -16.90 11.23 -20.84
C SER A 81 -17.72 9.96 -20.62
N ARG A 82 -18.75 9.75 -21.45
CA ARG A 82 -19.52 8.50 -21.44
C ARG A 82 -18.66 7.29 -21.78
N GLU A 83 -17.70 7.46 -22.69
CA GLU A 83 -16.73 6.43 -23.10
C GLU A 83 -15.87 6.01 -21.90
N THR A 84 -15.45 6.98 -21.07
CA THR A 84 -14.70 6.71 -19.84
C THR A 84 -15.51 5.87 -18.87
N SER A 85 -16.79 6.21 -18.64
CA SER A 85 -17.69 5.42 -17.78
C SER A 85 -17.89 4.00 -18.33
N ASN A 86 -18.16 3.86 -19.63
CA ASN A 86 -18.32 2.54 -20.26
C ASN A 86 -17.05 1.69 -20.12
N PHE A 87 -15.88 2.31 -20.23
CA PHE A 87 -14.60 1.63 -20.09
C PHE A 87 -14.36 1.15 -18.66
N ILE A 88 -14.65 1.99 -17.66
CA ILE A 88 -14.60 1.62 -16.24
C ILE A 88 -15.49 0.40 -15.98
N HIS A 89 -16.75 0.42 -16.45
CA HIS A 89 -17.68 -0.69 -16.29
C HIS A 89 -17.22 -1.97 -16.98
N LYS A 90 -16.64 -1.87 -18.17
CA LYS A 90 -16.10 -3.04 -18.89
C LYS A 90 -15.02 -3.76 -18.06
N ILE A 91 -14.08 -3.03 -17.47
CA ILE A 91 -13.02 -3.61 -16.64
C ILE A 91 -13.58 -4.12 -15.32
N GLN A 92 -14.51 -3.37 -14.71
CA GLN A 92 -15.16 -3.76 -13.47
C GLN A 92 -15.91 -5.09 -13.62
N GLU A 93 -16.62 -5.32 -14.72
CA GLU A 93 -17.29 -6.61 -14.99
C GLU A 93 -16.31 -7.77 -15.17
N LYS A 94 -15.16 -7.53 -15.82
CA LYS A 94 -14.08 -8.53 -15.91
C LYS A 94 -13.54 -8.89 -14.53
N LEU A 95 -13.25 -7.89 -13.70
CA LEU A 95 -12.74 -8.09 -12.35
C LEU A 95 -13.77 -8.77 -11.44
N LYS A 96 -15.05 -8.39 -11.54
CA LYS A 96 -16.14 -9.03 -10.79
C LYS A 96 -16.28 -10.51 -11.18
N SER A 97 -16.26 -10.82 -12.48
CA SER A 97 -16.27 -12.21 -12.96
C SER A 97 -15.09 -13.01 -12.40
N ALA A 98 -13.89 -12.42 -12.38
CA ALA A 98 -12.71 -13.04 -11.79
C ALA A 98 -12.83 -13.26 -10.28
N LEU A 99 -13.48 -12.36 -9.53
CA LEU A 99 -13.77 -12.55 -8.10
C LEU A 99 -14.72 -13.74 -7.85
N TYR A 100 -15.73 -13.91 -8.71
CA TYR A 100 -16.61 -15.08 -8.67
C TYR A 100 -15.84 -16.39 -8.96
N GLU A 101 -14.95 -16.38 -9.95
CA GLU A 101 -14.09 -17.51 -10.27
C GLU A 101 -13.12 -17.84 -9.12
N PHE A 102 -12.49 -16.81 -8.54
CA PHE A 102 -11.62 -16.92 -7.37
C PHE A 102 -12.35 -17.59 -6.20
N ARG A 103 -13.54 -17.08 -5.86
CA ARG A 103 -14.39 -17.66 -4.81
C ARG A 103 -14.74 -19.11 -5.10
N LYS A 104 -15.12 -19.44 -6.34
CA LYS A 104 -15.50 -20.80 -6.74
C LYS A 104 -14.30 -21.76 -6.69
N LYS A 105 -13.15 -21.34 -7.22
CA LYS A 105 -11.92 -22.15 -7.31
C LYS A 105 -11.42 -22.56 -5.93
N PHE A 106 -11.36 -21.61 -5.00
CA PHE A 106 -10.80 -21.83 -3.67
C PHE A 106 -11.85 -22.00 -2.58
N LYS A 107 -13.14 -21.97 -2.93
CA LYS A 107 -14.26 -22.05 -1.98
C LYS A 107 -14.10 -21.04 -0.85
N ILE A 108 -13.92 -19.76 -1.21
CA ILE A 108 -13.66 -18.69 -0.25
C ILE A 108 -14.91 -18.43 0.60
N ASP A 109 -14.72 -18.44 1.92
CA ASP A 109 -15.78 -18.23 2.93
C ASP A 109 -15.78 -16.81 3.50
N LEU A 110 -14.61 -16.16 3.53
CA LEU A 110 -14.37 -14.82 4.05
C LEU A 110 -13.37 -14.10 3.13
N ILE A 111 -13.59 -12.82 2.84
CA ILE A 111 -12.60 -12.01 2.15
C ILE A 111 -12.03 -10.90 3.04
N ILE A 112 -10.76 -10.56 2.79
CA ILE A 112 -10.04 -9.45 3.40
C ILE A 112 -9.50 -8.56 2.28
N PRO A 113 -10.28 -7.56 1.83
CA PRO A 113 -9.78 -6.52 0.96
C PRO A 113 -8.76 -5.65 1.71
N GLU A 114 -7.58 -5.51 1.14
CA GLU A 114 -6.44 -4.83 1.73
C GLU A 114 -6.19 -3.55 0.95
N ASN A 115 -6.67 -2.44 1.52
CA ASN A 115 -6.62 -1.07 0.99
C ASN A 115 -7.28 -0.85 -0.39
N ALA A 116 -7.87 -1.89 -0.98
CA ALA A 116 -8.54 -1.82 -2.29
C ALA A 116 -9.89 -1.07 -2.25
N LEU A 117 -10.44 -0.83 -1.06
CA LEU A 117 -11.72 -0.16 -0.82
C LEU A 117 -11.55 1.22 -0.16
N THR A 118 -10.35 1.79 -0.11
CA THR A 118 -10.14 3.13 0.47
C THR A 118 -9.22 4.02 -0.34
N ILE A 119 -8.39 3.44 -1.21
CA ILE A 119 -7.56 4.16 -2.16
C ILE A 119 -7.98 3.82 -3.60
N PRO A 120 -8.55 4.77 -4.36
CA PRO A 120 -9.13 4.53 -5.68
C PRO A 120 -8.09 4.51 -6.80
N VAL A 121 -6.91 3.93 -6.57
CA VAL A 121 -5.90 3.72 -7.63
C VAL A 121 -6.38 2.70 -8.67
N ASN A 122 -7.31 1.83 -8.32
CA ASN A 122 -8.03 0.94 -9.22
C ASN A 122 -9.54 1.05 -8.97
N ILE A 123 -10.18 2.09 -9.52
CA ILE A 123 -11.63 2.33 -9.41
C ILE A 123 -12.46 1.10 -9.84
N PRO A 124 -12.20 0.47 -11.01
CA PRO A 124 -12.92 -0.72 -11.43
C PRO A 124 -12.90 -1.85 -10.39
N LEU A 125 -11.74 -2.09 -9.75
CA LEU A 125 -11.60 -3.12 -8.72
C LEU A 125 -12.44 -2.82 -7.47
N GLY A 126 -12.38 -1.59 -6.96
CA GLY A 126 -13.18 -1.23 -5.78
C GLY A 126 -14.68 -1.38 -6.02
N ILE A 127 -15.16 -0.99 -7.20
CA ILE A 127 -16.57 -1.19 -7.59
C ILE A 127 -16.88 -2.69 -7.71
N ALA A 128 -16.01 -3.48 -8.36
CA ALA A 128 -16.19 -4.92 -8.53
C ALA A 128 -16.27 -5.65 -7.19
N ILE A 129 -15.39 -5.33 -6.23
CA ILE A 129 -15.39 -5.90 -4.88
C ILE A 129 -16.69 -5.52 -4.16
N THR A 130 -17.08 -4.24 -4.23
CA THR A 130 -18.29 -3.73 -3.57
C THR A 130 -19.55 -4.46 -4.07
N GLU A 131 -19.72 -4.57 -5.39
CA GLU A 131 -20.85 -5.28 -5.98
C GLU A 131 -20.82 -6.77 -5.68
N PHE A 132 -19.64 -7.40 -5.77
CA PHE A 132 -19.48 -8.80 -5.41
C PHE A 132 -19.89 -9.08 -3.95
N ILE A 133 -19.55 -8.21 -3.01
CA ILE A 133 -19.96 -8.35 -1.60
C ILE A 133 -21.47 -8.19 -1.47
N ALA A 134 -22.05 -7.17 -2.10
CA ALA A 134 -23.48 -6.90 -2.05
C ALA A 134 -24.32 -8.04 -2.65
N GLU A 135 -23.87 -8.61 -3.77
CA GLU A 135 -24.55 -9.70 -4.48
C GLU A 135 -24.44 -11.04 -3.73
N THR A 136 -23.31 -11.29 -3.07
CA THR A 136 -23.04 -12.59 -2.45
C THR A 136 -23.29 -12.66 -0.95
N GLY A 137 -23.34 -11.51 -0.27
CA GLY A 137 -23.38 -11.41 1.18
C GLY A 137 -22.15 -12.02 1.86
N ILE A 138 -21.04 -12.20 1.14
CA ILE A 138 -19.84 -12.84 1.69
C ILE A 138 -19.34 -12.06 2.92
N PRO A 139 -19.06 -12.74 4.04
CA PRO A 139 -18.39 -12.12 5.17
C PRO A 139 -17.13 -11.39 4.71
N THR A 140 -16.96 -10.14 5.15
CA THR A 140 -15.85 -9.29 4.73
C THR A 140 -15.24 -8.55 5.92
N ILE A 141 -13.91 -8.61 6.04
CA ILE A 141 -13.14 -7.72 6.93
C ILE A 141 -12.35 -6.79 6.02
N ALA A 142 -12.81 -5.56 5.84
CA ALA A 142 -12.12 -4.59 5.02
C ALA A 142 -11.03 -3.91 5.85
N HIS A 143 -9.77 -4.12 5.48
CA HIS A 143 -8.60 -3.66 6.21
C HIS A 143 -7.99 -2.42 5.52
N HIS A 144 -8.07 -1.29 6.22
CA HIS A 144 -7.80 0.04 5.69
C HIS A 144 -6.51 0.60 6.29
N HIS A 145 -5.53 0.85 5.43
CA HIS A 145 -4.21 1.35 5.82
C HIS A 145 -4.13 2.87 5.71
N ASP A 146 -4.78 3.42 4.69
CA ASP A 146 -4.97 4.84 4.46
C ASP A 146 -6.23 5.09 3.63
N PHE A 147 -6.63 6.35 3.52
CA PHE A 147 -7.86 6.76 2.84
C PHE A 147 -7.61 7.81 1.76
N TYR A 148 -8.47 7.85 0.75
CA TYR A 148 -8.28 8.75 -0.39
C TYR A 148 -8.32 10.24 0.00
N TRP A 149 -9.10 10.61 1.03
CA TRP A 149 -9.17 11.99 1.52
C TRP A 149 -7.89 12.44 2.24
N GLU A 150 -6.91 11.55 2.44
CA GLU A 150 -5.60 11.88 2.97
C GLU A 150 -4.60 12.27 1.87
N ARG A 151 -5.00 12.18 0.60
CA ARG A 151 -4.12 12.43 -0.55
C ARG A 151 -4.72 13.47 -1.51
N ASP A 152 -4.00 14.58 -1.69
CA ASP A 152 -4.43 15.70 -2.54
C ASP A 152 -4.75 15.28 -3.99
N ARG A 153 -4.04 14.27 -4.51
CA ARG A 153 -4.25 13.71 -5.85
C ARG A 153 -5.71 13.30 -6.11
N PHE A 154 -6.46 12.91 -5.09
CA PHE A 154 -7.84 12.44 -5.24
C PHE A 154 -8.90 13.51 -4.96
N LEU A 155 -8.50 14.71 -4.52
CA LEU A 155 -9.43 15.78 -4.15
C LEU A 155 -10.22 16.31 -5.35
N ILE A 156 -9.53 16.60 -6.46
CA ILE A 156 -10.16 17.03 -7.72
C ILE A 156 -10.40 15.78 -8.56
N ASN A 157 -11.66 15.39 -8.72
CA ASN A 157 -12.01 14.20 -9.47
C ASN A 157 -13.35 14.32 -10.20
N ALA A 158 -13.49 13.51 -11.25
CA ALA A 158 -14.70 13.37 -12.05
C ALA A 158 -15.41 12.03 -11.78
N CYS A 159 -15.14 11.40 -10.64
CA CYS A 159 -15.62 10.06 -10.28
C CYS A 159 -16.18 9.97 -8.85
N GLN A 160 -16.66 11.09 -8.30
CA GLN A 160 -17.12 11.16 -6.91
C GLN A 160 -18.25 10.16 -6.65
N ASP A 161 -19.12 9.94 -7.64
CA ASP A 161 -20.19 8.92 -7.60
C ASP A 161 -19.66 7.49 -7.41
N TYR A 162 -18.45 7.17 -7.88
CA TYR A 162 -17.80 5.89 -7.60
C TYR A 162 -17.14 5.86 -6.23
N LEU A 163 -16.55 6.97 -5.79
CA LEU A 163 -15.94 7.10 -4.46
C LEU A 163 -16.99 6.91 -3.36
N ASP A 164 -18.12 7.61 -3.49
CA ASP A 164 -19.24 7.53 -2.55
C ASP A 164 -19.85 6.12 -2.50
N LYS A 165 -19.83 5.41 -3.64
CA LYS A 165 -20.38 4.04 -3.74
C LYS A 165 -19.45 2.98 -3.16
N ALA A 166 -18.13 3.10 -3.35
CA ALA A 166 -17.20 1.97 -3.22
C ALA A 166 -15.95 2.23 -2.36
N PHE A 167 -15.75 3.44 -1.82
CA PHE A 167 -14.48 3.80 -1.15
C PHE A 167 -14.60 4.49 0.21
N PRO A 168 -14.82 3.77 1.32
CA PRO A 168 -15.29 2.38 1.42
C PRO A 168 -16.83 2.29 1.40
N PRO A 169 -17.40 1.15 0.99
CA PRO A 169 -18.84 0.93 1.03
C PRO A 169 -19.33 0.57 2.45
N ASP A 170 -20.60 0.86 2.75
CA ASP A 170 -21.29 0.40 3.96
C ASP A 170 -22.21 -0.79 3.65
N LEU A 171 -21.72 -2.01 3.88
CA LEU A 171 -22.46 -3.24 3.60
C LEU A 171 -22.64 -4.07 4.86
N HIS A 172 -23.81 -4.69 5.02
CA HIS A 172 -24.17 -5.42 6.25
C HIS A 172 -23.21 -6.57 6.61
N SER A 173 -22.67 -7.27 5.61
CA SER A 173 -21.70 -8.36 5.78
C SER A 173 -20.26 -7.90 5.98
N MET A 174 -20.03 -6.58 6.04
CA MET A 174 -18.70 -5.98 6.18
C MET A 174 -18.42 -5.53 7.61
N ARG A 175 -17.15 -5.64 8.00
CA ARG A 175 -16.56 -4.98 9.16
C ARG A 175 -15.34 -4.19 8.72
N HIS A 176 -15.20 -2.97 9.22
CA HIS A 176 -14.08 -2.10 8.90
C HIS A 176 -13.01 -2.22 9.97
N VAL A 177 -11.76 -2.38 9.52
CA VAL A 177 -10.56 -2.38 10.36
C VAL A 177 -9.66 -1.26 9.90
N VAL A 178 -9.15 -0.47 10.84
CA VAL A 178 -8.20 0.62 10.59
C VAL A 178 -6.95 0.44 11.45
N ILE A 179 -5.83 1.00 11.01
CA ILE A 179 -4.54 0.77 11.66
C ILE A 179 -4.20 1.77 12.78
N ASN A 180 -4.99 2.82 12.97
CA ASN A 180 -4.72 3.85 13.99
C ASN A 180 -5.98 4.62 14.43
N SER A 181 -5.88 5.35 15.53
CA SER A 181 -7.01 6.11 16.08
C SER A 181 -7.44 7.33 15.24
N PRO A 182 -6.55 8.12 14.59
CA PRO A 182 -7.01 9.17 13.67
C PRO A 182 -7.86 8.64 12.51
N ALA A 183 -7.45 7.52 11.90
CA ALA A 183 -8.21 6.85 10.86
C ALA A 183 -9.59 6.38 11.36
N SER A 184 -9.66 5.86 12.58
CA SER A 184 -10.92 5.44 13.23
C SER A 184 -11.89 6.61 13.39
N GLU A 185 -11.39 7.75 13.88
CA GLU A 185 -12.16 8.97 14.06
C GLU A 185 -12.65 9.53 12.72
N GLN A 186 -11.75 9.65 11.73
CA GLN A 186 -12.09 10.16 10.40
C GLN A 186 -13.14 9.29 9.71
N LEU A 187 -13.00 7.96 9.75
CA LEU A 187 -13.95 7.03 9.14
C LEU A 187 -15.34 7.15 9.78
N SER A 188 -15.38 7.22 11.12
CA SER A 188 -16.64 7.38 11.86
C SER A 188 -17.27 8.76 11.60
N HIS A 189 -16.48 9.83 11.59
CA HIS A 189 -16.96 11.19 11.40
C HIS A 189 -17.47 11.46 9.98
N ARG A 190 -16.76 10.95 8.96
CA ARG A 190 -17.09 11.21 7.55
C ARG A 190 -18.23 10.34 7.04
N LEU A 191 -18.26 9.07 7.43
CA LEU A 191 -19.15 8.07 6.83
C LEU A 191 -20.09 7.40 7.84
N GLY A 192 -19.97 7.69 9.13
CA GLY A 192 -20.80 7.07 10.17
C GLY A 192 -20.47 5.60 10.42
N LEU A 193 -19.31 5.11 9.95
CA LEU A 193 -18.97 3.69 9.97
C LEU A 193 -18.27 3.25 11.25
N SER A 194 -18.86 2.26 11.92
CA SER A 194 -18.21 1.56 13.02
C SER A 194 -17.01 0.77 12.52
N ASN A 195 -15.92 0.81 13.27
CA ASN A 195 -14.66 0.18 12.91
C ASN A 195 -13.90 -0.31 14.13
N THR A 196 -12.93 -1.20 13.90
CA THR A 196 -12.02 -1.73 14.92
C THR A 196 -10.60 -1.30 14.61
N ILE A 197 -9.86 -0.86 15.61
CA ILE A 197 -8.44 -0.51 15.45
C ILE A 197 -7.59 -1.78 15.63
N ILE A 198 -6.88 -2.19 14.59
CA ILE A 198 -5.83 -3.22 14.67
C ILE A 198 -4.55 -2.59 14.15
N PRO A 199 -3.62 -2.19 15.02
CA PRO A 199 -2.41 -1.51 14.60
C PRO A 199 -1.47 -2.46 13.85
N ASN A 200 -0.71 -1.91 12.91
CA ASN A 200 0.42 -2.61 12.31
C ASN A 200 1.47 -2.89 13.39
N VAL A 201 1.96 -4.12 13.45
CA VAL A 201 2.91 -4.57 14.47
C VAL A 201 4.18 -5.10 13.85
N TYR A 202 5.27 -5.00 14.60
CA TYR A 202 6.54 -5.65 14.27
C TYR A 202 6.75 -6.87 15.16
N ASN A 203 7.33 -7.94 14.64
CA ASN A 203 7.64 -9.12 15.42
C ASN A 203 8.97 -8.93 16.16
N TYR A 204 8.91 -8.30 17.33
CA TYR A 204 10.09 -8.08 18.18
C TYR A 204 10.68 -9.35 18.81
N ALA A 205 9.99 -10.50 18.71
CA ALA A 205 10.51 -11.77 19.21
C ALA A 205 11.49 -12.44 18.22
N LYS A 206 11.50 -12.01 16.95
CA LYS A 206 12.48 -12.47 15.96
C LYS A 206 13.69 -11.54 16.01
N GLU A 207 14.85 -12.06 16.37
CA GLU A 207 16.10 -11.28 16.28
C GLU A 207 16.39 -10.92 14.81
N PRO A 208 16.89 -9.70 14.54
CA PRO A 208 17.35 -9.35 13.20
C PRO A 208 18.50 -10.26 12.78
N GLU A 209 18.35 -10.94 11.64
CA GLU A 209 19.40 -11.78 11.08
C GLU A 209 20.59 -10.91 10.66
N GLY A 210 21.83 -11.35 10.95
CA GLY A 210 23.05 -10.70 10.45
C GLY A 210 23.63 -9.55 11.28
N LEU A 211 23.19 -9.31 12.52
CA LEU A 211 23.73 -8.22 13.37
C LEU A 211 25.25 -8.28 13.63
N GLU A 212 25.90 -9.43 13.44
CA GLU A 212 27.31 -9.64 13.79
C GLU A 212 28.33 -8.85 12.91
N SER A 213 27.93 -8.24 11.78
CA SER A 213 28.88 -7.54 10.87
C SER A 213 28.47 -6.13 10.39
N TYR A 214 27.38 -5.54 10.88
CA TYR A 214 26.68 -4.47 10.15
C TYR A 214 27.09 -2.99 10.38
N PRO A 215 27.41 -2.51 11.61
CA PRO A 215 27.49 -1.07 11.85
C PRO A 215 28.58 -0.35 11.03
N CYS A 216 29.73 -1.00 10.82
CA CYS A 216 30.87 -0.40 10.14
C CYS A 216 30.77 -0.50 8.60
N GLU A 217 30.08 -1.51 8.04
CA GLU A 217 30.01 -1.71 6.57
C GLU A 217 29.18 -0.60 5.90
N LEU A 218 28.09 -0.15 6.53
CA LEU A 218 27.25 0.92 5.97
C LEU A 218 28.01 2.25 5.90
N ARG A 219 28.64 2.68 7.01
CA ARG A 219 29.44 3.92 7.10
C ARG A 219 30.52 3.98 6.03
N ASN A 220 31.27 2.89 5.87
CA ASN A 220 32.30 2.77 4.84
C ASN A 220 31.73 2.90 3.42
N LYS A 221 30.58 2.27 3.14
CA LYS A 221 29.95 2.33 1.81
C LYS A 221 29.39 3.71 1.46
N ILE A 222 28.89 4.45 2.45
CA ILE A 222 28.31 5.79 2.25
C ILE A 222 29.32 6.93 2.42
N GLY A 223 30.58 6.59 2.74
CA GLY A 223 31.67 7.55 2.89
C GLY A 223 31.53 8.48 4.09
N ILE A 224 31.01 7.95 5.20
CA ILE A 224 30.91 8.64 6.50
C ILE A 224 31.95 8.04 7.45
N LYS A 225 32.69 8.88 8.17
CA LYS A 225 33.71 8.40 9.13
C LYS A 225 33.06 7.72 10.34
N GLU A 226 33.81 6.89 11.05
CA GLU A 226 33.28 6.13 12.19
C GLU A 226 32.77 7.03 13.33
N ASP A 227 33.43 8.17 13.55
CA ASP A 227 33.13 9.18 14.57
C ASP A 227 32.17 10.28 14.09
N GLU A 228 31.77 10.25 12.83
CA GLU A 228 30.91 11.27 12.22
C GLU A 228 29.42 10.96 12.47
N LEU A 229 28.67 11.95 12.95
CA LEU A 229 27.24 11.82 13.16
C LEU A 229 26.48 12.06 11.85
N PHE A 230 25.43 11.28 11.62
CA PHE A 230 24.51 11.46 10.52
C PHE A 230 23.08 11.17 10.97
N VAL A 231 22.10 11.69 10.22
CA VAL A 231 20.68 11.40 10.44
C VAL A 231 20.20 10.49 9.32
N LEU A 232 19.48 9.42 9.67
CA LEU A 232 18.88 8.48 8.72
C LEU A 232 17.37 8.72 8.64
N GLN A 233 16.85 8.88 7.42
CA GLN A 233 15.43 8.86 7.13
C GLN A 233 15.14 7.77 6.08
N PRO A 234 14.81 6.54 6.50
CA PRO A 234 14.58 5.42 5.60
C PRO A 234 13.15 5.45 5.07
N THR A 235 12.85 6.44 4.23
CA THR A 235 11.53 6.63 3.63
C THR A 235 11.63 6.77 2.11
N ARG A 236 10.51 6.44 1.42
CA ARG A 236 10.29 6.86 0.03
C ARG A 236 10.37 8.38 -0.09
N VAL A 237 10.94 8.84 -1.20
CA VAL A 237 11.12 10.27 -1.51
C VAL A 237 9.83 10.81 -2.13
N VAL A 238 8.86 11.17 -1.29
CA VAL A 238 7.56 11.73 -1.72
C VAL A 238 7.13 12.90 -0.80
N PRO A 239 6.36 13.88 -1.29
CA PRO A 239 6.05 15.12 -0.55
C PRO A 239 5.52 14.93 0.87
N ARG A 240 4.61 13.98 1.06
CA ARG A 240 3.99 13.68 2.38
C ARG A 240 4.97 13.17 3.44
N LYS A 241 6.20 12.81 3.06
CA LYS A 241 7.26 12.36 3.98
C LYS A 241 8.15 13.49 4.46
N TRP A 242 7.94 14.69 3.91
CA TRP A 242 8.45 15.96 4.40
C TRP A 242 9.96 15.96 4.68
N ILE A 243 10.73 15.52 3.69
CA ILE A 243 12.20 15.44 3.79
C ILE A 243 12.82 16.83 4.00
N GLU A 244 12.16 17.89 3.51
CA GLU A 244 12.52 19.29 3.81
C GLU A 244 12.71 19.52 5.31
N ARG A 245 11.80 18.97 6.13
CA ARG A 245 11.86 19.14 7.58
C ARG A 245 13.07 18.43 8.19
N SER A 246 13.44 17.26 7.67
CA SER A 246 14.66 16.57 8.10
C SER A 246 15.92 17.35 7.73
N ILE A 247 15.95 17.99 6.56
CA ILE A 247 17.05 18.88 6.15
C ILE A 247 17.18 20.06 7.13
N GLU A 248 16.06 20.72 7.45
CA GLU A 248 16.03 21.82 8.42
C GLU A 248 16.54 21.39 9.82
N ILE A 249 16.13 20.20 10.28
CA ILE A 249 16.61 19.62 11.54
C ILE A 249 18.12 19.39 11.47
N VAL A 250 18.62 18.72 10.43
CA VAL A 250 20.05 18.42 10.29
C VAL A 250 20.89 19.69 10.22
N HIS A 251 20.43 20.71 9.50
CA HIS A 251 21.05 22.03 9.47
C HIS A 251 21.10 22.66 10.87
N SER A 252 19.99 22.60 11.61
CA SER A 252 19.85 23.20 12.94
C SER A 252 20.70 22.51 14.01
N LEU A 253 21.05 21.23 13.83
CA LEU A 253 21.95 20.50 14.71
C LEU A 253 23.39 21.04 14.69
N LYS A 254 23.75 21.87 13.70
CA LYS A 254 25.09 22.49 13.55
C LYS A 254 26.22 21.45 13.65
N LEU A 255 26.00 20.28 13.06
CA LEU A 255 27.02 19.23 12.97
C LEU A 255 28.20 19.73 12.12
N PRO A 256 29.45 19.31 12.41
CA PRO A 256 30.61 19.68 11.59
C PRO A 256 30.44 19.29 10.12
N ASN A 257 29.82 18.14 9.87
CA ASN A 257 29.49 17.62 8.56
C ASN A 257 28.01 17.16 8.56
N PRO A 258 27.06 18.05 8.26
CA PRO A 258 25.64 17.74 8.28
C PRO A 258 25.30 16.76 7.15
N ALA A 259 25.01 15.50 7.50
CA ALA A 259 24.65 14.44 6.57
C ALA A 259 23.25 13.89 6.87
N LEU A 260 22.40 13.87 5.83
CA LEU A 260 21.10 13.21 5.83
C LEU A 260 21.15 12.01 4.87
N VAL A 261 21.05 10.81 5.43
CA VAL A 261 21.00 9.56 4.68
C VAL A 261 19.54 9.21 4.36
N ILE A 262 19.25 8.91 3.10
CA ILE A 262 17.89 8.56 2.65
C ILE A 262 17.89 7.25 1.85
N SER A 263 16.92 6.38 2.10
CA SER A 263 16.68 5.19 1.27
C SER A 263 16.13 5.64 -0.09
N HIS A 264 16.91 5.56 -1.17
CA HIS A 264 16.42 6.03 -2.45
C HIS A 264 15.68 4.89 -3.20
N ALA A 265 14.48 5.18 -3.64
CA ALA A 265 13.72 4.46 -4.66
C ALA A 265 12.77 5.54 -5.16
N SER A 266 12.99 6.03 -6.38
CA SER A 266 12.09 6.95 -7.05
C SER A 266 10.66 6.40 -6.91
N GLY A 267 9.79 7.16 -6.26
CA GLY A 267 8.41 6.74 -6.04
C GLY A 267 7.58 6.92 -7.31
N ASP A 268 6.39 6.31 -7.30
CA ASP A 268 5.34 6.36 -8.35
C ASP A 268 4.88 7.79 -8.77
N GLU A 269 5.45 8.85 -8.19
CA GLU A 269 5.08 10.26 -8.36
C GLU A 269 6.13 11.12 -9.09
N GLY A 270 7.21 10.51 -9.62
CA GLY A 270 8.20 11.18 -10.49
C GLY A 270 9.38 11.85 -9.77
N ASP A 271 10.31 12.43 -10.54
CA ASP A 271 11.60 12.94 -10.04
C ASP A 271 11.61 14.42 -9.62
N GLU A 272 10.52 15.16 -9.89
CA GLU A 272 10.44 16.60 -9.62
C GLU A 272 10.64 16.92 -8.13
N TYR A 273 9.99 16.16 -7.25
CA TYR A 273 10.14 16.31 -5.81
C TYR A 273 11.59 16.03 -5.36
N TYR A 274 12.23 15.01 -5.93
CA TYR A 274 13.61 14.68 -5.60
C TYR A 274 14.57 15.82 -5.99
N HIS A 275 14.42 16.38 -7.19
CA HIS A 275 15.22 17.53 -7.62
C HIS A 275 15.07 18.72 -6.66
N ARG A 276 13.82 19.04 -6.25
CA ARG A 276 13.54 20.09 -5.27
C ARG A 276 14.25 19.85 -3.94
N ILE A 277 14.23 18.61 -3.44
CA ILE A 277 14.90 18.21 -2.20
C ILE A 277 16.42 18.39 -2.31
N MET A 278 17.02 17.99 -3.43
CA MET A 278 18.47 18.13 -3.66
C MET A 278 18.91 19.59 -3.78
N GLU A 279 18.09 20.45 -4.39
CA GLU A 279 18.36 21.90 -4.45
C GLU A 279 18.24 22.54 -3.06
N TYR A 280 17.18 22.20 -2.33
CA TYR A 280 16.94 22.72 -0.98
C TYR A 280 18.05 22.31 0.00
N SER A 281 18.55 21.07 -0.09
CA SER A 281 19.65 20.60 0.76
C SER A 281 20.95 21.36 0.48
N LYS A 282 21.25 21.66 -0.79
CA LYS A 282 22.42 22.48 -1.17
C LYS A 282 22.32 23.88 -0.59
N TYR A 283 21.15 24.50 -0.68
CA TYR A 283 20.90 25.83 -0.09
C TYR A 283 21.12 25.82 1.43
N MET A 284 20.65 24.78 2.11
CA MET A 284 20.80 24.60 3.56
C MET A 284 22.18 24.07 3.98
N GLY A 285 23.09 23.80 3.04
CA GLY A 285 24.42 23.26 3.33
C GLY A 285 24.39 21.85 3.94
N VAL A 286 23.35 21.05 3.67
CA VAL A 286 23.20 19.67 4.16
C VAL A 286 23.50 18.68 3.03
N LYS A 287 24.42 17.75 3.29
CA LYS A 287 24.77 16.68 2.37
C LYS A 287 23.70 15.59 2.42
N ILE A 288 23.02 15.36 1.30
CA ILE A 288 22.14 14.19 1.15
C ILE A 288 22.95 13.01 0.61
N ILE A 289 22.77 11.85 1.23
CA ILE A 289 23.40 10.58 0.82
C ILE A 289 22.32 9.54 0.52
N PRO A 290 22.02 9.28 -0.76
CA PRO A 290 21.10 8.22 -1.14
C PRO A 290 21.74 6.83 -0.97
N ILE A 291 20.96 5.86 -0.47
CA ILE A 291 21.39 4.46 -0.28
C ILE A 291 20.53 3.44 -1.06
N ASP A 292 19.87 3.87 -2.13
CA ASP A 292 19.16 3.03 -3.11
C ASP A 292 19.96 1.83 -3.63
N HIS A 293 21.23 2.06 -3.92
CA HIS A 293 22.13 1.05 -4.46
C HIS A 293 22.43 -0.07 -3.45
N LEU A 294 22.17 0.18 -2.16
CA LEU A 294 22.41 -0.77 -1.07
C LEU A 294 21.13 -1.52 -0.67
N ILE A 295 19.96 -0.92 -0.87
CA ILE A 295 18.65 -1.45 -0.43
C ILE A 295 17.96 -2.24 -1.56
N GLY A 296 17.65 -3.51 -1.31
CA GLY A 296 16.92 -4.43 -2.18
C GLY A 296 15.70 -5.06 -1.51
N SER A 297 14.96 -5.90 -2.23
CA SER A 297 13.91 -6.73 -1.66
C SER A 297 14.48 -8.09 -1.25
N ASN A 298 14.03 -8.64 -0.11
CA ASN A 298 14.48 -9.95 0.42
C ASN A 298 14.28 -11.14 -0.56
N HIS A 299 13.59 -10.93 -1.69
CA HIS A 299 13.28 -11.94 -2.70
C HIS A 299 13.91 -11.68 -4.08
N ALA A 300 14.61 -10.55 -4.28
CA ALA A 300 15.34 -10.31 -5.53
C ALA A 300 16.80 -10.75 -5.36
N ASN A 301 17.19 -11.75 -6.14
CA ASN A 301 18.56 -12.26 -6.24
C ASN A 301 19.47 -11.24 -6.95
N ASN A 302 19.68 -10.09 -6.33
CA ASN A 302 20.58 -9.01 -6.75
C ASN A 302 21.54 -8.71 -5.61
N ASP A 303 22.75 -8.20 -5.92
CA ASP A 303 23.86 -7.87 -5.00
C ASP A 303 23.54 -6.83 -3.89
N LYS A 304 22.27 -6.57 -3.60
CA LYS A 304 21.79 -5.60 -2.61
C LYS A 304 21.61 -6.28 -1.25
N LYS A 305 22.52 -5.97 -0.32
CA LYS A 305 22.60 -6.60 1.01
C LYS A 305 21.60 -6.07 2.06
N TYR A 306 21.00 -4.90 1.85
CA TYR A 306 20.15 -4.25 2.86
C TYR A 306 18.67 -4.32 2.44
N THR A 307 17.74 -4.39 3.40
CA THR A 307 16.29 -4.31 3.17
C THR A 307 15.65 -3.20 3.97
#